data_AF-A0A925JNV0-F1
#
_entry.id   AF-A0A925JNV0-F1
#
_cell.length_a   1.000
_cell.length_b   1.000
_cell.length_c   1.000
_cell.angle_alpha   90.00
_cell.angle_beta   90.00
_cell.angle_gamma   90.00
#
_symmetry.space_group_name_H-M   'P 1'
#
loop_
_entity.id
_entity.type
_entity.pdbx_description
1 polymer ?
#
loop_
_entity_poly.entity_id
_entity_poly.type
_entity_poly.pdbx_seq_one_letter_code
_entity_poly.pdbx_strand_id
1 'polypeptide(L)'
;MISDSTKARFAKEVAKYPDSDTGRQSAVMACLAIVQQELGLVSTDSEKVVAEYLGMPAMAVHEVTSLYNMYTQKPVGKFMLN
;
A
#
# COMPACT_ATOMS: atom_id res chain seq x y z
N MET A 1 2.26 8.59 -9.96
CA MET A 1 3.37 7.64 -10.22
C MET A 1 4.14 7.46 -8.93
N ILE A 2 4.40 6.22 -8.52
CA ILE A 2 5.21 5.93 -7.33
C ILE A 2 6.67 6.18 -7.66
N SER A 3 7.36 6.98 -6.84
CA SER A 3 8.77 7.31 -7.04
C SER A 3 9.70 6.12 -6.74
N ASP A 4 10.93 6.15 -7.27
CA ASP A 4 11.90 5.09 -7.00
C ASP A 4 12.35 5.06 -5.53
N SER A 5 12.30 6.19 -4.82
CA SER A 5 12.54 6.24 -3.38
C SER A 5 11.46 5.47 -2.61
N THR A 6 10.20 5.54 -3.05
CA THR A 6 9.12 4.75 -2.46
C THR A 6 9.27 3.26 -2.73
N LYS A 7 9.70 2.85 -3.93
CA LYS A 7 10.01 1.43 -4.20
C LYS A 7 11.12 0.91 -3.28
N ALA A 8 12.15 1.72 -2.99
CA ALA A 8 13.19 1.35 -2.03
C ALA A 8 12.62 1.17 -0.61
N ARG A 9 11.64 2.00 -0.21
CA ARG A 9 10.93 1.83 1.07
C ARG A 9 10.10 0.55 1.07
N PHE A 10 9.42 0.19 -0.03
CA PHE A 10 8.70 -1.08 -0.13
C PHE A 10 9.65 -2.26 0.03
N ALA A 11 10.82 -2.25 -0.63
CA ALA A 11 11.80 -3.32 -0.50
C ALA A 11 12.24 -3.53 0.96
N LYS A 12 12.43 -2.45 1.71
CA LYS A 12 12.76 -2.50 3.14
C LYS A 12 11.64 -3.12 3.99
N GLU A 13 10.38 -2.84 3.66
CA GLU A 13 9.23 -3.41 4.38
C GLU A 13 8.99 -4.88 4.01
N VAL A 14 9.14 -5.25 2.74
CA VAL A 14 9.02 -6.63 2.27
C VAL A 14 10.10 -7.53 2.88
N ALA A 15 11.33 -7.02 3.04
CA ALA A 15 12.45 -7.77 3.62
C ALA A 15 12.25 -8.18 5.10
N LYS A 16 11.20 -7.69 5.79
CA LYS A 16 10.85 -8.11 7.15
C LYS A 16 10.11 -9.44 7.20
N TYR A 17 9.63 -9.92 6.06
CA TYR A 17 8.84 -11.15 5.94
C TYR A 17 9.66 -12.25 5.25
N PRO A 18 9.26 -13.53 5.38
CA PRO A 18 9.89 -14.62 4.64
C PRO A 18 9.88 -14.36 3.14
N ASP A 19 10.93 -14.81 2.44
CA ASP A 19 11.05 -14.67 0.98
C ASP A 19 10.23 -15.74 0.25
N SER A 20 8.95 -15.85 0.62
CA SER A 20 7.92 -16.64 -0.04
C SER A 20 6.86 -15.70 -0.62
N ASP A 21 6.10 -16.18 -1.60
CA ASP A 21 5.01 -15.38 -2.19
C ASP A 21 4.02 -14.88 -1.11
N THR A 22 3.68 -15.74 -0.16
CA THR A 22 2.83 -15.42 0.99
C THR A 22 3.49 -14.44 1.97
N GLY A 23 4.82 -14.53 2.15
CA GLY A 23 5.58 -13.60 2.98
C GLY A 23 5.62 -12.21 2.38
N ARG A 24 5.86 -12.09 1.06
CA ARG A 24 5.78 -10.81 0.34
C ARG A 24 4.41 -10.15 0.48
N GLN A 25 3.33 -10.92 0.32
CA GLN A 25 1.95 -10.44 0.46
C GLN A 25 1.63 -9.89 1.86
N SER A 26 2.31 -10.39 2.90
CA SER A 26 2.13 -9.91 4.28
C SER A 26 2.57 -8.44 4.46
N ALA A 27 3.37 -7.89 3.55
CA ALA A 27 3.81 -6.50 3.56
C ALA A 27 2.78 -5.51 2.98
N VAL A 28 1.58 -5.96 2.58
CA VAL A 28 0.55 -5.13 1.92
C VAL A 28 0.19 -3.88 2.72
N MET A 29 -0.03 -4.02 4.03
CA MET A 29 -0.39 -2.89 4.89
C MET A 29 0.72 -1.85 4.98
N ALA A 30 1.97 -2.31 5.07
CA ALA A 30 3.13 -1.43 5.14
C ALA A 30 3.33 -0.66 3.82
N CYS A 31 3.16 -1.34 2.68
CA CYS A 31 3.24 -0.72 1.37
C CYS A 31 2.14 0.33 1.17
N LEU A 32 0.89 0.00 1.51
CA LEU A 32 -0.24 0.95 1.44
C LEU A 32 -0.02 2.19 2.33
N ALA A 33 0.53 2.00 3.54
CA ALA A 33 0.83 3.11 4.43
C ALA A 33 1.90 4.05 3.85
N ILE A 34 2.92 3.50 3.20
CA ILE A 34 3.94 4.29 2.51
C ILE A 34 3.32 5.08 1.35
N VAL A 35 2.42 4.46 0.57
CA VAL A 35 1.73 5.16 -0.53
C VAL A 35 0.91 6.33 -0.02
N GLN A 36 0.14 6.13 1.05
CA GLN A 36 -0.66 7.20 1.63
C GLN A 36 0.21 8.35 2.16
N GLN A 37 1.40 8.06 2.68
CA GLN A 37 2.34 9.10 3.12
C GLN A 37 2.92 9.91 1.94
N GLU A 38 3.14 9.29 0.78
CA GLU A 38 3.66 9.97 -0.40
C GLU A 38 2.58 10.77 -1.14
N LEU A 39 1.40 10.16 -1.33
CA LEU A 39 0.35 10.70 -2.19
C LEU A 39 -0.82 11.35 -1.43
N GLY A 40 -0.86 11.21 -0.10
CA GLY A 40 -1.94 11.71 0.76
C GLY A 40 -3.24 10.91 0.70
N LEU A 41 -3.38 10.01 -0.28
CA LEU A 41 -4.52 9.11 -0.45
C LEU A 41 -4.09 7.81 -1.13
N VAL A 42 -4.91 6.78 -0.99
CA VAL A 42 -4.75 5.48 -1.65
C VAL A 42 -5.79 5.37 -2.77
N SER A 43 -5.39 5.65 -4.00
CA SER A 43 -6.28 5.51 -5.17
C SER A 43 -6.29 4.08 -5.71
N THR A 44 -7.26 3.77 -6.57
CA THR A 44 -7.30 2.49 -7.28
C THR A 44 -6.04 2.23 -8.12
N ASP A 45 -5.41 3.27 -8.67
CA ASP A 45 -4.14 3.12 -9.39
C ASP A 45 -2.98 2.81 -8.45
N SER A 46 -2.97 3.41 -7.25
CA SER A 46 -2.03 3.06 -6.19
C SER A 46 -2.18 1.61 -5.73
N GLU A 47 -3.42 1.13 -5.55
CA GLU A 47 -3.72 -0.26 -5.20
C GLU A 47 -3.16 -1.22 -6.26
N LYS A 48 -3.33 -0.92 -7.55
CA LYS A 48 -2.76 -1.73 -8.65
C LYS A 48 -1.25 -1.80 -8.60
N VAL A 49 -0.56 -0.68 -8.36
CA VAL A 49 0.91 -0.68 -8.28
C VAL A 49 1.40 -1.52 -7.09
N VAL A 50 0.73 -1.44 -5.94
CA VAL A 50 1.05 -2.30 -4.78
C VAL A 50 0.78 -3.77 -5.09
N ALA A 51 -0.32 -4.07 -5.75
CA ALA A 51 -0.69 -5.42 -6.16
C ALA A 51 0.36 -6.05 -7.12
N GLU A 52 0.76 -5.29 -8.15
CA GLU A 52 1.82 -5.68 -9.08
C GLU A 52 3.16 -5.90 -8.38
N TYR A 53 3.52 -5.01 -7.44
CA TYR A 53 4.79 -5.11 -6.72
C TYR A 53 4.86 -6.32 -5.77
N LEU A 54 3.76 -6.63 -5.09
CA LEU A 54 3.66 -7.74 -4.15
C LEU A 54 3.30 -9.07 -4.81
N GLY A 55 2.97 -9.07 -6.10
CA GLY A 55 2.57 -10.28 -6.82
C GLY A 55 1.23 -10.83 -6.32
N MET A 56 0.26 -9.96 -6.07
CA MET A 56 -1.07 -10.36 -5.58
C MET A 56 -2.21 -9.74 -6.39
N PRO A 57 -3.43 -10.30 -6.35
CA PRO A 57 -4.57 -9.72 -7.04
C PRO A 57 -4.89 -8.32 -6.51
N ALA A 58 -5.19 -7.37 -7.40
CA ALA A 58 -5.61 -6.02 -7.01
C ALA A 58 -6.86 -6.04 -6.11
N MET A 59 -7.76 -7.00 -6.30
CA MET A 59 -8.94 -7.18 -5.45
C MET A 59 -8.56 -7.47 -3.99
N ALA A 60 -7.51 -8.26 -3.75
CA ALA A 60 -7.05 -8.55 -2.39
C ALA A 60 -6.45 -7.31 -1.71
N VAL A 61 -5.79 -6.43 -2.48
CA VAL A 61 -5.33 -5.12 -1.98
C VAL A 61 -6.54 -4.22 -1.66
N HIS A 62 -7.54 -4.21 -2.55
CA HIS A 62 -8.76 -3.45 -2.36
C HIS A 62 -9.51 -3.85 -1.09
N GLU A 63 -9.63 -5.16 -0.82
CA GLU A 63 -10.23 -5.69 0.42
C GLU A 63 -9.53 -5.12 1.65
N VAL A 64 -8.19 -5.11 1.70
CA VAL A 64 -7.42 -4.52 2.81
C VAL A 64 -7.71 -3.03 2.97
N THR A 65 -7.71 -2.26 1.87
CA THR A 65 -7.98 -0.81 1.94
C THR A 65 -9.40 -0.50 2.38
N SER A 66 -10.38 -1.33 2.02
CA SER A 66 -11.77 -1.18 2.42
C SER A 66 -12.02 -1.62 3.87
N LEU A 67 -11.27 -2.62 4.36
CA LEU A 67 -11.40 -3.17 5.70
C LEU A 67 -10.84 -2.22 6.77
N TYR A 68 -9.70 -1.59 6.49
CA TYR A 68 -9.03 -0.69 7.42
C TYR A 68 -9.33 0.77 7.10
N ASN A 69 -10.17 1.41 7.93
CA ASN A 69 -10.55 2.83 7.81
C ASN A 69 -9.38 3.83 7.90
N MET A 70 -8.16 3.37 8.22
CA MET A 70 -6.96 4.22 8.19
C MET A 70 -6.53 4.60 6.77
N TYR A 71 -6.94 3.81 5.76
CA TYR A 71 -6.60 4.06 4.37
C TYR A 71 -7.62 4.97 3.71
N THR A 72 -7.19 6.18 3.39
CA THR A 72 -8.09 7.18 2.81
C THR A 72 -8.15 7.02 1.29
N GLN A 73 -9.29 6.55 0.77
CA GLN A 73 -9.51 6.37 -0.67
C GLN A 73 -10.01 7.62 -1.40
N LYS A 74 -10.38 8.65 -0.65
CA LYS A 74 -10.90 9.92 -1.17
C LYS A 74 -10.01 11.07 -0.71
N PRO A 75 -9.93 12.18 -1.46
CA PRO A 75 -9.23 13.37 -0.98
C PRO A 75 -9.83 13.85 0.34
N VAL A 76 -8.99 13.99 1.36
CA VAL A 76 -9.35 14.56 2.67
C VAL A 76 -8.62 15.87 2.90
N GLY A 77 -9.12 16.66 3.86
CA GLY A 77 -8.43 17.86 4.29
C GLY A 77 -7.07 17.54 4.93
N LYS A 78 -6.23 18.58 5.08
CA LYS A 78 -4.90 18.47 5.71
C LYS A 78 -4.94 17.84 7.12
N PHE A 79 -6.05 18.03 7.83
CA PHE A 79 -6.29 17.45 9.15
C PHE A 79 -7.56 16.61 9.09
N MET A 80 -7.40 15.30 9.24
CA MET A 80 -8.50 14.36 9.39
C MET A 80 -8.64 14.07 10.89
N LEU A 81 -9.76 14.49 11.47
CA LEU A 81 -10.15 14.15 12.84
C LEU A 81 -11.02 12.89 12.76
N ASN A 82 -10.53 11.78 13.30
CA ASN A 82 -11.19 10.47 13.28
C ASN A 82 -11.26 9.93 14.71
#